data_AF-A0ABD5NX50-F1
#
_entry.id   AF-A0ABD5NX50-F1
#
_cell.length_a   1.000
_cell.length_b   1.000
_cell.length_c   1.000
_cell.angle_alpha   90.00
_cell.angle_beta   90.00
_cell.angle_gamma   90.00
#
_symmetry.space_group_name_H-M   'P 1'
#
loop_
_entity.id
_entity.type
_entity.pdbx_description
1 polymer ?
#
loop_
_entity_poly.entity_id
_entity_poly.type
_entity_poly.pdbx_seq_one_letter_code
_entity_poly.pdbx_strand_id
1 'polypeptide(L)'
;MPPNRLFFDPKTGDVDTDWILEEAVPIAKLVLVFGAIAALSFLLASIFSGSGISLLFAVAGQFVVAVGTGVVLLYVIVRARQLGDELENRAGNDRV
;
A
#
# COMPACT_ATOMS: atom_id res chain seq x y z
N MET A 1 -31.64 2.01 -3.57
CA MET A 1 -30.81 2.21 -2.36
C MET A 1 -29.61 3.01 -2.77
N PRO A 2 -29.25 4.11 -2.09
CA PRO A 2 -28.03 4.84 -2.41
C PRO A 2 -26.83 3.90 -2.20
N PRO A 3 -25.85 3.89 -3.09
CA PRO A 3 -24.67 3.06 -2.95
C PRO A 3 -23.94 3.44 -1.66
N ASN A 4 -23.60 2.45 -0.84
CA ASN A 4 -22.73 2.63 0.31
C ASN A 4 -21.41 3.21 -0.20
N ARG A 5 -21.11 4.48 0.12
CA ARG A 5 -19.95 5.17 -0.43
C ARG A 5 -18.72 4.82 0.39
N LEU A 6 -17.70 4.33 -0.30
CA LEU A 6 -16.39 4.04 0.29
C LEU A 6 -15.84 5.30 0.96
N PHE A 7 -15.39 5.15 2.20
CA PHE A 7 -14.87 6.18 3.11
C PHE A 7 -15.86 7.24 3.60
N PHE A 8 -17.17 6.97 3.58
CA PHE A 8 -18.18 7.88 4.14
C PHE A 8 -18.99 7.22 5.25
N ASP A 9 -19.28 7.95 6.32
CA ASP A 9 -20.19 7.54 7.39
C ASP A 9 -21.64 7.52 6.85
N PRO A 10 -22.33 6.36 6.89
CA PRO A 10 -23.71 6.23 6.40
C PRO A 10 -24.73 7.12 7.13
N LYS A 11 -24.44 7.55 8.36
CA LYS A 11 -25.36 8.32 9.21
C LYS A 11 -25.20 9.83 9.05
N THR A 12 -23.97 10.30 8.84
CA THR A 12 -23.65 11.73 8.75
C THR A 12 -23.37 12.18 7.32
N GLY A 13 -22.98 11.26 6.44
CA GLY A 13 -22.56 11.55 5.07
C GLY A 13 -21.17 12.19 4.97
N ASP A 14 -20.44 12.28 6.09
CA ASP A 14 -19.09 12.84 6.17
C ASP A 14 -18.02 11.79 5.87
N VAL A 15 -16.81 12.25 5.57
CA VAL A 15 -15.67 11.36 5.31
C VAL A 15 -15.19 10.73 6.62
N ASP A 16 -15.14 9.40 6.65
CA ASP A 16 -14.61 8.63 7.77
C ASP A 16 -13.08 8.57 7.67
N THR A 17 -12.42 9.52 8.34
CA THR A 17 -10.96 9.61 8.38
C THR A 17 -10.31 8.45 9.13
N ASP A 18 -11.00 7.85 10.10
CA ASP A 18 -10.48 6.72 10.86
C ASP A 18 -10.39 5.49 9.96
N TRP A 19 -11.43 5.24 9.15
CA TRP A 19 -11.40 4.16 8.15
C TRP A 19 -10.32 4.37 7.09
N ILE A 20 -10.13 5.60 6.61
CA ILE A 20 -9.03 5.92 5.67
C ILE A 20 -7.67 5.58 6.30
N LEU A 21 -7.48 5.93 7.57
CA LEU A 21 -6.22 5.71 8.26
C LEU A 21 -5.96 4.21 8.50
N GLU A 22 -6.97 3.47 8.92
CA GLU A 22 -6.91 2.02 9.09
C GLU A 22 -6.48 1.31 7.81
N GLU A 23 -6.91 1.82 6.66
CA GLU A 23 -6.58 1.29 5.34
C GLU A 23 -5.20 1.72 4.83
N ALA A 24 -4.80 2.96 5.14
CA ALA A 24 -3.52 3.50 4.74
C ALA A 24 -2.35 2.88 5.51
N VAL A 25 -2.54 2.50 6.77
CA VAL A 25 -1.49 1.97 7.64
C VAL A 25 -0.83 0.69 7.08
N PRO A 26 -1.58 -0.35 6.63
CA PRO A 26 -1.00 -1.53 6.02
C PRO A 26 -0.16 -1.23 4.77
N ILE A 27 -0.65 -0.35 3.89
CA ILE A 27 0.06 0.07 2.67
C ILE A 27 1.35 0.80 3.05
N ALA A 28 1.27 1.73 4.01
CA ALA A 28 2.41 2.48 4.50
C ALA A 28 3.49 1.55 5.09
N LYS A 29 3.10 0.52 5.83
CA LYS A 29 4.05 -0.49 6.34
C LYS A 29 4.78 -1.22 5.22
N LEU A 30 4.07 -1.66 4.18
CA LEU A 30 4.69 -2.32 3.02
C LEU A 30 5.68 -1.39 2.31
N VAL A 31 5.25 -0.15 2.02
CA VAL A 31 6.10 0.87 1.38
C VAL A 31 7.34 1.14 2.23
N LEU A 32 7.19 1.25 3.55
CA LEU A 32 8.30 1.53 4.46
C LEU A 32 9.31 0.37 4.45
N VAL A 33 8.86 -0.88 4.47
CA VAL A 33 9.75 -2.05 4.44
C VAL A 33 10.59 -2.07 3.16
N PHE A 34 9.95 -2.05 1.98
CA PHE A 34 10.69 -2.10 0.72
C PHE A 34 11.51 -0.83 0.48
N GLY A 35 10.95 0.33 0.83
CA GLY A 35 11.63 1.61 0.77
C GLY A 35 12.88 1.66 1.63
N ALA A 36 12.85 1.13 2.86
CA ALA A 36 14.02 1.07 3.74
C ALA A 36 15.11 0.15 3.19
N ILE A 37 14.75 -1.02 2.67
CA ILE A 37 15.71 -1.96 2.07
C ILE A 37 16.35 -1.36 0.81
N ALA A 38 15.56 -0.71 -0.04
CA ALA A 38 16.06 -0.01 -1.22
C ALA A 38 16.95 1.17 -0.85
N ALA A 39 16.52 1.99 0.13
CA ALA A 39 17.29 3.13 0.63
C ALA A 39 18.65 2.69 1.19
N LEU A 40 18.69 1.58 1.93
CA LEU A 40 19.94 1.00 2.42
C LEU A 40 20.86 0.61 1.26
N SER A 41 20.30 -0.02 0.21
CA SER A 41 21.07 -0.40 -0.98
C SER A 41 21.65 0.83 -1.69
N PHE A 42 20.86 1.89 -1.88
CA PHE A 42 21.35 3.14 -2.48
C PHE A 42 22.37 3.87 -1.59
N LEU A 43 22.21 3.81 -0.28
CA LEU A 43 23.16 4.39 0.67
C LEU A 43 24.52 3.68 0.57
N LEU A 44 24.53 2.34 0.49
CA LEU A 44 25.75 1.58 0.23
C LEU A 44 26.36 1.92 -1.14
N ALA A 45 25.54 2.03 -2.19
CA ALA A 45 26.02 2.45 -3.52
C ALA A 45 26.72 3.81 -3.47
N SER A 46 26.20 4.76 -2.68
CA SER A 46 26.78 6.09 -2.47
C SER A 46 28.13 6.05 -1.74
N ILE A 47 28.23 5.23 -0.67
CA ILE A 47 29.47 5.02 0.08
C ILE A 47 30.57 4.44 -0.81
N PHE A 48 30.25 3.47 -1.66
CA PHE A 48 31.19 2.81 -2.57
C PHE A 48 31.32 3.53 -3.93
N SER A 49 30.95 4.80 -4.01
CA SER A 49 30.96 5.57 -5.26
C SER A 49 32.32 5.52 -5.97
N GLY A 50 32.29 5.43 -7.31
CA GLY A 50 33.49 5.33 -8.14
C GLY A 50 34.07 3.91 -8.28
N SER A 51 33.52 2.91 -7.57
CA SER A 51 33.86 1.50 -7.76
C SER A 51 32.80 0.75 -8.58
N GLY A 52 33.16 -0.37 -9.22
CA GLY A 52 32.17 -1.25 -9.88
C GLY A 52 31.13 -1.83 -8.91
N ILE A 53 31.43 -1.85 -7.61
CA ILE A 53 30.53 -2.29 -6.54
C ILE A 53 29.36 -1.30 -6.36
N SER A 54 29.56 -0.01 -6.63
CA SER A 54 28.47 0.99 -6.58
C SER A 54 27.32 0.64 -7.54
N LEU A 55 27.65 0.20 -8.75
CA LEU A 55 26.66 -0.19 -9.76
C LEU A 55 25.84 -1.39 -9.28
N LEU A 56 26.51 -2.38 -8.65
CA LEU A 56 25.84 -3.56 -8.14
C LEU A 56 24.79 -3.20 -7.07
N PHE A 57 25.16 -2.35 -6.11
CA PHE A 57 24.23 -1.90 -5.08
C PHE A 57 23.10 -1.01 -5.64
N ALA A 58 23.39 -0.18 -6.64
CA ALA A 58 22.37 0.62 -7.30
C ALA A 58 21.34 -0.27 -8.05
N VAL A 59 21.81 -1.28 -8.77
CA VAL A 59 20.95 -2.26 -9.45
C VAL A 59 20.13 -3.06 -8.45
N ALA A 60 20.74 -3.50 -7.34
CA ALA A 60 20.02 -4.17 -6.26
C ALA A 60 18.93 -3.27 -5.65
N GLY A 61 19.23 -1.99 -5.40
CA GLY A 61 18.24 -1.02 -4.92
C GLY A 61 17.08 -0.84 -5.89
N GLN A 62 17.35 -0.69 -7.18
CA GLN A 62 16.32 -0.60 -8.23
C GLN A 62 15.47 -1.87 -8.31
N PHE A 63 16.08 -3.04 -8.19
CA PHE A 63 15.36 -4.31 -8.16
C PHE A 63 14.39 -4.38 -6.97
N VAL A 64 14.83 -3.99 -5.77
CA VAL A 64 13.98 -3.94 -4.57
C VAL A 64 12.83 -2.97 -4.74
N VAL A 65 13.06 -1.78 -5.32
CA VAL A 65 11.98 -0.82 -5.62
C VAL A 65 10.96 -1.45 -6.58
N ALA A 66 11.41 -2.04 -7.69
CA ALA A 66 10.52 -2.62 -8.69
C ALA A 66 9.66 -3.76 -8.12
N VAL A 67 10.28 -4.70 -7.41
CA VAL A 67 9.58 -5.81 -6.76
C VAL A 67 8.65 -5.30 -5.66
N GLY A 68 9.14 -4.38 -4.82
CA GLY A 68 8.37 -3.79 -3.73
C GLY A 68 7.12 -3.05 -4.22
N THR A 69 7.24 -2.27 -5.29
CA THR A 69 6.08 -1.63 -5.94
C THR A 69 5.09 -2.66 -6.45
N GLY A 70 5.56 -3.74 -7.10
CA GLY A 70 4.68 -4.82 -7.55
C GLY A 70 3.90 -5.46 -6.39
N VAL A 71 4.57 -5.75 -5.28
CA VAL A 71 3.93 -6.33 -4.08
C VAL A 71 2.92 -5.37 -3.45
N VAL A 72 3.26 -4.09 -3.32
CA VAL A 72 2.35 -3.05 -2.80
C VAL A 72 1.09 -2.96 -3.66
N LEU A 73 1.23 -2.97 -4.98
CA LEU A 73 0.09 -2.91 -5.90
C LEU A 73 -0.79 -4.16 -5.80
N LEU A 74 -0.19 -5.35 -5.71
CA LEU A 74 -0.95 -6.60 -5.50
C LEU A 74 -1.76 -6.54 -4.19
N TYR A 75 -1.17 -6.02 -3.12
CA TYR A 75 -1.86 -5.84 -1.85
C TYR A 75 -3.06 -4.89 -2.00
N VAL A 76 -2.87 -3.73 -2.63
CA VAL A 76 -3.94 -2.75 -2.88
C VAL A 76 -5.10 -3.37 -3.66
N ILE A 77 -4.81 -4.16 -4.70
CA ILE A 77 -5.84 -4.82 -5.51
C ILE A 77 -6.63 -5.81 -4.66
N VAL A 78 -5.95 -6.70 -3.94
CA VAL A 78 -6.61 -7.71 -3.09
C VAL A 78 -7.50 -7.03 -2.05
N ARG A 79 -6.99 -5.97 -1.44
CA ARG A 79 -7.69 -5.25 -0.39
C ARG A 79 -8.89 -4.47 -0.91
N ALA A 80 -8.79 -3.84 -2.07
CA ALA A 80 -9.93 -3.23 -2.75
C ALA A 80 -11.05 -4.23 -3.04
N ARG A 81 -10.71 -5.47 -3.43
CA ARG A 81 -11.71 -6.54 -3.62
C ARG A 81 -12.37 -6.94 -2.31
N GLN A 82 -11.59 -7.15 -1.26
CA GLN A 82 -12.12 -7.49 0.08
C GLN A 82 -13.09 -6.42 0.58
N LEU A 83 -12.76 -5.13 0.44
CA LEU A 83 -13.65 -4.04 0.81
C LEU A 83 -14.96 -4.07 0.01
N GLY A 84 -14.90 -4.39 -1.28
CA GLY A 84 -16.10 -4.59 -2.11
C GLY A 84 -17.00 -5.70 -1.57
N ASP A 85 -16.43 -6.87 -1.28
CA ASP A 85 -17.16 -8.03 -0.77
C ASP A 85 -17.76 -7.75 0.63
N GLU A 86 -17.03 -7.04 1.50
CA GLU A 86 -17.52 -6.61 2.82
C GLU A 86 -18.71 -5.66 2.72
N LEU A 87 -18.67 -4.71 1.77
CA LEU A 87 -19.77 -3.76 1.55
C LEU A 87 -21.03 -4.44 0.99
N GLU A 88 -20.86 -5.41 0.08
CA GLU A 88 -21.98 -6.21 -0.44
C GLU A 88 -22.66 -7.02 0.67
N ASN A 89 -21.87 -7.67 1.53
CA ASN A 89 -22.38 -8.44 2.67
C ASN A 89 -23.14 -7.56 3.67
N ARG A 90 -22.63 -6.37 3.99
CA ARG A 90 -23.31 -5.41 4.87
C ARG A 90 -24.66 -4.99 4.30
N ALA A 91 -24.72 -4.68 3.01
CA ALA A 91 -25.96 -4.31 2.35
C ALA A 91 -26.98 -5.47 2.27
N GLY A 92 -26.51 -6.73 2.27
CA GLY A 92 -27.35 -7.93 2.34
C GLY A 92 -27.92 -8.17 3.75
N ASN A 93 -27.14 -7.92 4.80
CA ASN A 93 -27.55 -8.10 6.19
C ASN A 93 -28.60 -7.08 6.66
N ASP A 94 -28.57 -5.85 6.14
CA ASP A 94 -29.56 -4.80 6.45
C ASP A 94 -30.94 -5.03 5.80
N ARG A 95 -31.09 -6.09 5.00
CA ARG A 95 -32.33 -6.45 4.28
C ARG A 95 -33.11 -7.60 4.93
N VAL A 96 -32.56 -8.22 5.98
CA VAL A 96 -33.18 -9.32 6.74
C VAL A 96 -33.71 -8.78 8.05
#